data_AF-A0AAU2SJ42-F1
#
_entry.id   AF-A0AAU2SJ42-F1
#
_cell.length_a   1.000
_cell.length_b   1.000
_cell.length_c   1.000
_cell.angle_alpha   90.00
_cell.angle_beta   90.00
_cell.angle_gamma   90.00
#
_symmetry.space_group_name_H-M   'P 1'
#
loop_
_entity.id
_entity.type
_entity.pdbx_description
1 polymer ?
#
loop_
_entity_poly.entity_id
_entity_poly.type
_entity_poly.pdbx_seq_one_letter_code
_entity_poly.pdbx_strand_id
1 'polypeptide(L)'
;MPANRILPVERQLRDGSWLSRIHAHTDPAHRDPVTVRVMAYQLHGTSREGEDYRLVTSLLDARRYPARQLAALYQERWEAEAVFAELKTHQRGARIVLTSKTPDGILQQIWAHLLVHHALRELMVRTAATRSLDPDLISFTETLRSARRSVTITPGSFSP
;
A
#
# COMPACT_ATOMS: atom_id res chain seq x y z
N MET A 1 -12.68 13.30 -13.92
CA MET A 1 -11.69 12.58 -14.75
C MET A 1 -12.46 11.52 -15.52
N PRO A 2 -12.48 11.53 -16.87
CA PRO A 2 -13.15 10.46 -17.61
C PRO A 2 -12.50 9.12 -17.27
N ALA A 3 -13.34 8.10 -17.07
CA ALA A 3 -13.00 6.83 -16.44
C ALA A 3 -11.95 5.98 -17.20
N ASN A 4 -11.63 6.30 -18.46
CA ASN A 4 -10.61 5.60 -19.24
C ASN A 4 -9.84 6.58 -20.14
N ARG A 5 -8.75 7.16 -19.62
CA ARG A 5 -7.84 7.96 -20.46
C ARG A 5 -7.07 7.01 -21.38
N ILE A 6 -7.33 7.09 -22.68
CA ILE A 6 -6.56 6.37 -23.70
C ILE A 6 -5.20 7.07 -23.81
N LEU A 7 -4.13 6.33 -23.48
CA LEU A 7 -2.75 6.81 -23.61
C LEU A 7 -2.20 6.30 -24.95
N PRO A 8 -1.88 7.19 -25.92
CA PRO A 8 -1.41 6.76 -27.22
C PRO A 8 -0.07 6.04 -27.12
N VAL A 9 0.14 5.08 -28.03
CA VAL A 9 1.38 4.34 -28.17
C VAL A 9 2.33 5.17 -29.03
N GLU A 10 3.30 5.83 -28.43
CA GLU A 10 4.31 6.59 -29.19
C GLU A 10 5.49 5.70 -29.59
N ARG A 11 5.90 4.80 -28.69
CA ARG A 11 6.96 3.82 -28.97
C ARG A 11 6.76 2.54 -28.17
N GLN A 12 6.58 1.43 -28.88
CA GLN A 12 6.53 0.10 -28.28
C GLN A 12 7.93 -0.34 -27.82
N LEU A 13 8.02 -0.95 -26.64
CA LEU A 13 9.25 -1.52 -26.09
C LEU A 13 9.21 -3.06 -26.17
N ARG A 14 10.38 -3.69 -26.07
CA ARG A 14 10.54 -5.14 -26.28
C ARG A 14 9.79 -6.02 -25.29
N ASP A 15 9.48 -5.51 -24.11
CA ASP A 15 8.79 -6.25 -23.05
C ASP A 15 7.27 -6.03 -23.04
N GLY A 16 6.70 -5.52 -24.13
CA GLY A 16 5.26 -5.32 -24.29
C GLY A 16 4.72 -4.00 -23.72
N SER A 17 5.53 -3.27 -22.96
CA SER A 17 5.20 -1.90 -22.53
C SER A 17 5.42 -0.87 -23.65
N TRP A 18 4.90 0.35 -23.48
CA TRP A 18 5.10 1.43 -24.44
C TRP A 18 5.36 2.78 -23.79
N LEU A 19 5.98 3.69 -24.53
CA LEU A 19 6.08 5.09 -24.15
C LEU A 19 4.86 5.87 -24.62
N SER A 20 4.42 6.81 -23.79
CA SER A 20 3.34 7.75 -24.05
C SER A 20 3.70 9.11 -23.46
N ARG A 21 2.90 10.13 -23.76
CA ARG A 21 3.03 11.47 -23.20
C ARG A 21 1.76 11.87 -22.46
N ILE A 22 1.94 12.43 -21.26
CA ILE A 22 0.85 12.99 -20.46
C ILE A 22 1.07 14.49 -20.29
N HIS A 23 -0.02 15.23 -20.42
CA HIS A 23 -0.07 16.66 -20.10
C HIS A 23 -0.65 16.83 -18.70
N ALA A 24 -0.05 17.75 -17.94
CA ALA A 24 -0.63 18.19 -16.68
C ALA A 24 -2.05 18.74 -16.92
N HIS A 25 -2.96 18.51 -15.97
CA HIS A 25 -4.35 18.92 -16.09
C HIS A 25 -4.51 20.46 -16.13
N THR A 26 -3.54 21.18 -15.58
CA THR A 26 -3.53 22.65 -15.57
C THR A 26 -2.80 23.16 -16.80
N ASP A 27 -3.57 23.74 -17.72
CA ASP A 27 -3.17 24.36 -18.99
C ASP A 27 -2.27 23.52 -19.92
N PRO A 28 -2.87 22.69 -20.81
CA PRO A 28 -2.15 21.91 -21.82
C PRO A 28 -1.31 22.75 -22.80
N ALA A 29 -1.57 24.05 -22.91
CA ALA A 29 -0.88 24.95 -23.83
C ALA A 29 0.48 25.45 -23.31
N HIS A 30 0.72 25.39 -21.98
CA HIS A 30 1.88 26.05 -21.34
C HIS A 30 2.81 25.09 -20.56
N ARG A 31 2.65 23.78 -20.70
CA ARG A 31 3.58 22.82 -20.09
C ARG A 31 4.01 21.72 -21.06
N ASP A 32 5.31 21.47 -21.04
CA ASP A 32 5.93 20.38 -21.77
C ASP A 32 5.31 19.04 -21.36
N PRO A 33 4.96 18.18 -22.33
CA PRO A 33 4.45 16.86 -22.03
C PRO A 33 5.50 16.02 -21.31
N VAL A 34 5.05 15.30 -20.28
CA VAL A 34 5.92 14.35 -19.56
C VAL A 34 5.86 13.01 -20.27
N THR A 35 7.02 12.52 -20.69
CA THR A 35 7.15 11.14 -21.19
C THR A 35 6.96 10.17 -20.04
N VAL A 36 6.05 9.22 -20.25
CA VAL A 36 5.77 8.12 -19.32
C VAL A 36 5.85 6.81 -20.05
N ARG A 37 6.02 5.74 -19.28
CA ARG A 37 5.92 4.37 -19.75
C ARG A 37 4.64 3.74 -19.20
N VAL A 38 3.95 3.01 -20.06
CA VAL A 38 2.68 2.37 -19.77
C VAL A 38 2.83 0.86 -19.93
N MET A 39 2.34 0.10 -18.96
CA MET A 39 2.24 -1.35 -19.01
C MET A 39 0.78 -1.77 -18.87
N ALA A 40 0.31 -2.67 -19.74
CA ALA A 40 -0.95 -3.37 -19.56
C ALA A 40 -0.69 -4.71 -18.86
N TYR A 41 -1.50 -5.05 -17.85
CA TYR A 41 -1.41 -6.31 -17.14
C TYR A 41 -2.77 -6.69 -16.56
N GLN A 42 -2.96 -7.98 -16.31
CA GLN A 42 -4.19 -8.52 -15.70
C GLN A 42 -3.91 -8.98 -14.28
N LEU A 43 -4.87 -8.74 -13.40
CA LEU A 43 -4.84 -9.26 -12.05
C LEU A 43 -5.39 -10.68 -12.04
N HIS A 44 -4.73 -11.55 -11.29
CA HIS A 44 -5.14 -12.94 -11.08
C HIS A 44 -5.54 -13.11 -9.61
N GLY A 45 -6.58 -13.89 -9.33
CA GLY A 45 -7.01 -14.17 -7.95
C GLY A 45 -7.68 -13.01 -7.20
N THR A 46 -8.24 -12.03 -7.91
CA THR A 46 -9.03 -10.93 -7.32
C THR A 46 -10.48 -10.97 -7.83
N SER A 47 -11.41 -10.29 -7.17
CA SER A 47 -12.81 -10.17 -7.64
C SER A 47 -12.96 -9.45 -8.99
N ARG A 48 -11.86 -8.94 -9.56
CA ARG A 48 -11.78 -8.19 -10.80
C ARG A 48 -10.84 -8.87 -11.81
N GLU A 49 -10.70 -10.18 -11.69
CA GLU A 49 -9.93 -11.02 -12.60
C GLU A 49 -10.45 -10.90 -14.04
N GLY A 50 -9.54 -10.78 -15.00
CA GLY A 50 -9.85 -10.53 -16.41
C GLY A 50 -10.02 -9.05 -16.80
N GLU A 51 -9.97 -8.10 -15.86
CA GLU A 51 -9.87 -6.67 -16.19
C GLU A 51 -8.43 -6.30 -16.61
N ASP A 52 -8.29 -5.49 -17.68
CA ASP A 52 -7.01 -4.95 -18.12
C ASP A 52 -6.63 -3.71 -17.31
N TYR A 53 -5.61 -3.84 -16.45
CA TYR A 53 -5.05 -2.73 -15.69
C TYR A 53 -3.91 -2.06 -16.43
N ARG A 54 -3.73 -0.76 -16.17
CA ARG A 54 -2.62 0.02 -16.72
C ARG A 54 -1.77 0.62 -15.61
N LEU A 55 -0.50 0.25 -15.57
CA LEU A 55 0.52 0.91 -14.76
C LEU A 55 1.18 2.01 -15.59
N VAL A 56 1.20 3.24 -15.07
CA VAL A 56 1.90 4.38 -15.67
C VAL A 56 3.06 4.78 -14.77
N THR A 57 4.26 4.88 -15.32
CA THR A 57 5.47 5.15 -14.54
C THR A 57 6.47 6.05 -15.27
N SER A 58 7.31 6.75 -14.51
CA SER A 58 8.47 7.49 -15.00
C SER A 58 9.73 6.62 -15.16
N LEU A 59 9.66 5.32 -14.82
CA LEU A 59 10.75 4.35 -15.02
C LEU A 59 10.82 3.89 -16.49
N LEU A 60 11.50 4.69 -17.33
CA LEU A 60 11.45 4.54 -18.79
C LEU A 60 12.32 3.40 -19.35
N ASP A 61 13.33 2.92 -18.61
CA ASP A 61 14.26 1.89 -19.08
C ASP A 61 13.68 0.48 -18.88
N ALA A 62 13.29 -0.17 -19.99
CA ALA A 62 12.73 -1.53 -19.98
C ALA A 62 13.74 -2.64 -19.65
N ARG A 63 15.04 -2.40 -19.82
CA ARG A 63 16.07 -3.38 -19.45
C ARG A 63 16.32 -3.33 -17.95
N ARG A 64 16.40 -2.13 -17.38
CA ARG A 64 16.61 -1.93 -15.94
C ARG A 64 15.35 -2.20 -15.12
N TYR A 65 14.17 -1.91 -15.66
CA TYR A 65 12.89 -2.09 -14.98
C TYR A 65 11.91 -2.88 -15.85
N PRO A 66 11.99 -4.22 -15.87
CA PRO A 66 11.11 -5.05 -16.70
C PRO A 66 9.63 -4.89 -16.34
N ALA A 67 8.76 -4.80 -17.34
CA ALA A 67 7.32 -4.57 -17.17
C ALA A 67 6.66 -5.58 -16.22
N ARG A 68 7.01 -6.87 -16.35
CA ARG A 68 6.45 -7.95 -15.51
C ARG A 68 6.80 -7.78 -14.03
N GLN A 69 8.03 -7.36 -13.72
CA GLN A 69 8.47 -7.15 -12.33
C GLN A 69 7.78 -5.92 -11.73
N LEU A 70 7.66 -4.84 -12.50
CA LEU A 70 6.93 -3.66 -12.06
C LEU A 70 5.43 -3.92 -11.83
N ALA A 71 4.81 -4.74 -12.69
CA ALA A 71 3.42 -5.15 -12.50
C ALA A 71 3.23 -5.96 -11.21
N ALA A 72 4.12 -6.92 -10.93
CA ALA A 72 4.09 -7.72 -9.69
C ALA A 72 4.27 -6.84 -8.44
N LEU A 73 5.27 -5.93 -8.43
CA LEU A 73 5.47 -4.99 -7.31
C LEU A 73 4.27 -4.06 -7.11
N TYR A 74 3.61 -3.66 -8.20
CA TYR A 74 2.42 -2.81 -8.09
C TYR A 74 1.20 -3.58 -7.59
N GLN A 75 1.13 -4.90 -7.81
CA GLN A 75 0.17 -5.76 -7.13
C GLN A 75 0.46 -5.82 -5.63
N GLU A 76 1.71 -6.04 -5.22
CA GLU A 76 2.11 -6.01 -3.80
C GLU A 76 1.76 -4.68 -3.14
N ARG A 77 1.82 -3.55 -3.87
CA ARG A 77 1.38 -2.25 -3.35
C ARG A 77 -0.09 -2.24 -2.89
N TRP A 78 -0.96 -3.08 -3.43
CA TRP A 78 -2.35 -3.18 -2.95
C TRP A 78 -2.43 -3.68 -1.50
N GLU A 79 -1.39 -4.33 -0.97
CA GLU A 79 -1.28 -4.60 0.47
C GLU A 79 -1.31 -3.33 1.32
N ALA A 80 -1.02 -2.15 0.74
CA ALA A 80 -1.21 -0.88 1.45
C ALA A 80 -2.69 -0.65 1.83
N GLU A 81 -3.65 -1.16 1.05
CA GLU A 81 -5.07 -1.10 1.42
C GLU A 81 -5.36 -2.00 2.63
N ALA A 82 -4.72 -3.17 2.69
CA ALA A 82 -4.78 -4.04 3.87
C ALA A 82 -4.20 -3.34 5.10
N VAL A 83 -3.07 -2.61 4.98
CA VAL A 83 -2.50 -1.79 6.05
C VAL A 83 -3.50 -0.74 6.55
N PHE A 84 -4.23 -0.06 5.65
CA PHE A 84 -5.25 0.89 6.08
C PHE A 84 -6.42 0.22 6.80
N ALA A 85 -6.83 -0.97 6.37
CA ALA A 85 -7.86 -1.76 7.05
C ALA A 85 -7.39 -2.22 8.44
N GLU A 86 -6.14 -2.65 8.58
CA GLU A 86 -5.50 -2.98 9.87
C GLU A 86 -5.61 -1.81 10.85
N LEU A 87 -5.20 -0.62 10.43
CA LEU A 87 -5.19 0.56 11.29
C LEU A 87 -6.61 1.02 11.64
N LYS A 88 -7.49 1.17 10.64
CA LYS A 88 -8.82 1.80 10.81
C LYS A 88 -9.87 0.85 11.37
N THR A 89 -9.78 -0.44 11.05
CA THR A 89 -10.83 -1.43 11.34
C THR A 89 -10.41 -2.41 12.42
N HIS A 90 -9.21 -2.99 12.33
CA HIS A 90 -8.80 -4.08 13.22
C HIS A 90 -8.16 -3.58 14.52
N GLN A 91 -7.17 -2.70 14.43
CA GLN A 91 -6.45 -2.16 15.58
C GLN A 91 -7.28 -1.15 16.35
N ARG A 92 -7.76 -0.10 15.68
CA ARG A 92 -8.62 0.91 16.32
C ARG A 92 -10.00 0.36 16.64
N GLY A 93 -10.52 -0.57 15.85
CA GLY A 93 -11.92 -0.98 15.93
C GLY A 93 -12.81 -0.09 15.06
N ALA A 94 -13.70 -0.72 14.27
CA ALA A 94 -14.51 -0.06 13.25
C ALA A 94 -15.40 1.11 13.74
N ARG A 95 -15.66 1.21 15.04
CA ARG A 95 -16.59 2.19 15.64
C ARG A 95 -15.93 3.10 16.71
N ILE A 96 -14.63 3.00 16.92
CA ILE A 96 -13.95 3.85 17.92
C ILE A 96 -13.61 5.19 17.28
N VAL A 97 -14.07 6.26 17.94
CA VAL A 97 -13.77 7.66 17.58
C VAL A 97 -12.63 8.14 18.48
N LEU A 98 -11.72 8.94 17.90
CA LEU A 98 -10.65 9.59 18.66
C LEU A 98 -11.27 10.56 19.68
N THR A 99 -10.77 10.53 20.91
CA THR A 99 -11.48 11.10 22.06
C THR A 99 -11.05 12.52 22.42
N SER A 100 -9.89 12.98 21.93
CA SER A 100 -9.39 14.33 22.22
C SER A 100 -10.32 15.41 21.63
N LYS A 101 -10.46 16.52 22.35
CA LYS A 101 -11.20 17.70 21.89
C LYS A 101 -10.31 18.80 21.30
N THR A 102 -9.01 18.55 21.18
CA THR A 102 -8.03 19.46 20.58
C THR A 102 -7.34 18.84 19.37
N PRO A 103 -6.97 19.63 18.34
CA PRO A 103 -6.23 19.14 17.18
C PRO A 103 -4.93 18.41 17.55
N ASP A 104 -4.15 18.97 18.48
CA ASP A 104 -2.88 18.38 18.90
C ASP A 104 -3.07 17.04 19.61
N GLY A 105 -4.08 16.92 20.47
CA GLY A 105 -4.38 15.65 21.13
C GLY A 105 -4.94 14.60 20.16
N ILE A 106 -5.66 15.01 19.11
CA ILE A 106 -6.06 14.11 18.02
C ILE A 106 -4.83 13.61 17.25
N LEU A 107 -3.90 14.52 16.92
CA LEU A 107 -2.65 14.15 16.25
C LEU A 107 -1.82 13.18 17.10
N GLN A 108 -1.73 13.41 18.41
CA GLN A 108 -1.08 12.50 19.34
C GLN A 108 -1.70 11.09 19.33
N GLN A 109 -3.03 10.99 19.31
CA GLN A 109 -3.72 9.70 19.24
C GLN A 109 -3.47 8.99 17.89
N ILE A 110 -3.41 9.74 16.78
CA ILE A 110 -3.04 9.19 15.47
C ILE A 110 -1.62 8.61 15.52
N TRP A 111 -0.66 9.36 16.09
CA TRP A 111 0.71 8.87 16.26
C TRP A 111 0.79 7.63 17.14
N ALA A 112 0.04 7.57 18.24
CA ALA A 112 -0.03 6.38 19.09
C ALA A 112 -0.53 5.15 18.30
N HIS A 113 -1.55 5.31 17.46
CA HIS A 113 -2.02 4.22 16.58
C HIS A 113 -0.95 3.78 15.59
N LEU A 114 -0.26 4.71 14.93
CA LEU A 114 0.81 4.38 13.98
C LEU A 114 1.97 3.67 14.66
N LEU A 115 2.38 4.10 15.85
CA LEU A 115 3.45 3.46 16.62
C LEU A 115 3.09 2.02 17.01
N VAL A 116 1.87 1.80 17.50
CA VAL A 116 1.40 0.46 17.84
C VAL A 116 1.30 -0.43 16.59
N HIS A 117 0.83 0.11 15.47
CA HIS A 117 0.79 -0.62 14.20
C HIS A 117 2.20 -1.07 13.78
N HIS A 118 3.15 -0.14 13.81
CA HIS A 118 4.55 -0.40 13.48
C HIS A 118 5.16 -1.49 14.37
N ALA A 119 4.96 -1.39 15.70
CA ALA A 119 5.45 -2.39 16.64
C ALA A 119 4.84 -3.79 16.40
N LEU A 120 3.56 -3.86 16.04
CA LEU A 120 2.92 -5.14 15.66
C LEU A 120 3.50 -5.71 14.37
N ARG A 121 3.75 -4.87 13.35
CA ARG A 121 4.40 -5.31 12.10
C ARG A 121 5.82 -5.79 12.33
N GLU A 122 6.59 -5.10 13.18
CA GLU A 122 7.92 -5.57 13.58
C GLU A 122 7.85 -6.92 14.31
N LEU A 123 6.88 -7.12 15.21
CA LEU A 123 6.66 -8.40 15.87
C LEU A 123 6.32 -9.51 14.87
N MET A 124 5.49 -9.23 13.86
CA MET A 124 5.17 -10.18 12.78
C MET A 124 6.43 -10.58 12.00
N VAL A 125 7.24 -9.61 11.57
CA VAL A 125 8.50 -9.86 10.84
C VAL A 125 9.45 -10.71 11.67
N ARG A 126 9.65 -10.36 12.95
CA ARG A 126 10.50 -11.15 13.86
C ARG A 126 9.96 -12.57 14.04
N THR A 127 8.66 -12.72 14.19
CA THR A 127 8.00 -14.04 14.34
C THR A 127 8.18 -14.89 13.08
N ALA A 128 7.98 -14.31 11.90
CA ALA A 128 8.19 -14.99 10.62
C ALA A 128 9.64 -15.47 10.48
N ALA A 129 10.61 -14.61 10.85
CA ALA A 129 12.02 -14.94 10.82
C ALA A 129 12.38 -16.14 11.70
N THR A 130 11.74 -16.33 12.86
CA THR A 130 11.98 -17.52 13.72
C THR A 130 11.64 -18.85 13.04
N ARG A 131 10.78 -18.82 12.01
CA ARG A 131 10.35 -20.01 11.25
C ARG A 131 10.73 -19.95 9.78
N SER A 132 11.56 -18.99 9.36
CA SER A 132 11.92 -18.76 7.95
C SER A 132 10.69 -18.66 7.03
N LEU A 133 9.61 -18.03 7.53
CA LEU A 133 8.39 -17.79 6.77
C LEU A 133 8.43 -16.39 6.16
N ASP A 134 7.65 -16.23 5.09
CA ASP A 134 7.31 -14.90 4.57
C ASP A 134 6.48 -14.14 5.62
N PRO A 135 6.87 -12.90 6.01
CA PRO A 135 6.11 -12.06 6.94
C PRO A 135 4.65 -11.85 6.55
N ASP A 136 4.32 -11.86 5.26
CA ASP A 136 2.97 -11.62 4.78
C ASP A 136 2.02 -12.80 5.07
N LEU A 137 2.57 -13.96 5.44
CA LEU A 137 1.79 -15.12 5.91
C LEU A 137 1.36 -15.00 7.38
N ILE A 138 1.91 -14.04 8.13
CA ILE A 138 1.55 -13.85 9.53
C ILE A 138 0.28 -13.00 9.63
N SER A 139 -0.72 -13.48 10.36
CA SER A 139 -1.97 -12.72 10.54
C SER A 139 -1.76 -11.52 11.48
N PHE A 140 -2.00 -10.31 10.97
CA PHE A 140 -2.02 -9.09 11.79
C PHE A 140 -3.04 -9.18 12.93
N THR A 141 -4.24 -9.65 12.64
CA THR A 141 -5.32 -9.71 13.64
C THR A 141 -4.97 -10.66 14.79
N GLU A 142 -4.35 -11.81 14.50
CA GLU A 142 -3.95 -12.73 15.55
C GLU A 142 -2.74 -12.23 16.35
N THR A 143 -1.82 -11.52 15.68
CA THR A 143 -0.71 -10.82 16.34
C THR A 143 -1.24 -9.77 17.31
N LEU A 144 -2.20 -8.93 16.88
CA LEU A 144 -2.86 -7.93 17.72
C LEU A 144 -3.57 -8.56 18.93
N ARG A 145 -4.32 -9.65 18.74
CA ARG A 145 -4.99 -10.37 19.84
C ARG A 145 -3.99 -10.93 20.83
N SER A 146 -2.90 -11.53 20.34
CA SER A 146 -1.84 -12.08 21.19
C SER A 146 -1.13 -10.99 21.99
N ALA A 147 -0.78 -9.87 21.35
CA ALA A 147 -0.18 -8.72 22.03
C ALA A 147 -1.11 -8.17 23.12
N ARG A 148 -2.41 -7.98 22.83
CA ARG A 148 -3.40 -7.55 23.83
C ARG A 148 -3.48 -8.51 25.03
N ARG A 149 -3.53 -9.82 24.78
CA ARG A 149 -3.55 -10.84 25.85
C ARG A 149 -2.30 -10.76 26.73
N SER A 150 -1.12 -10.56 26.15
CA SER A 150 0.15 -10.50 26.91
C SER A 150 0.19 -9.35 27.93
N VAL A 151 -0.41 -8.20 27.58
CA VAL A 151 -0.51 -7.03 28.47
C VAL A 151 -1.57 -7.24 29.56
N THR A 152 -2.62 -8.02 29.29
CA THR A 152 -3.64 -8.34 30.31
C THR A 152 -3.17 -9.41 31.29
N ILE A 153 -2.33 -10.35 30.85
CA ILE A 153 -1.80 -11.44 31.68
C ILE A 153 -0.63 -10.96 32.55
N THR A 154 0.10 -9.93 32.12
CA THR A 154 1.11 -9.26 32.94
C THR A 154 0.43 -8.10 33.67
N PRO A 155 0.10 -8.18 34.98
CA PRO A 155 -0.40 -7.01 35.67
C PRO A 155 0.69 -5.95 35.63
N GLY A 156 0.43 -4.88 34.86
CA GLY A 156 1.29 -3.72 34.81
C GLY A 156 1.34 -3.11 36.21
N SER A 157 2.44 -3.32 36.92
CA SER A 157 2.77 -2.55 38.12
C SER A 157 3.14 -1.13 37.68
N PHE A 158 2.14 -0.34 37.33
CA PHE A 158 2.30 1.11 37.43
C PHE A 158 2.22 1.44 38.92
N SER A 159 3.36 1.72 39.54
CA SER A 159 3.35 2.38 40.85
C SER A 159 2.66 3.74 40.71
N PRO A 160 1.88 4.16 41.73
CA PRO A 160 1.14 5.41 41.72
C PRO A 160 2.05 6.65 41.59
#